data_AF-A2F5R4-F1
#
_entry.id   AF-A2F5R4-F1
#
_cell.length_a   1.000
_cell.length_b   1.000
_cell.length_c   1.000
_cell.angle_alpha   90.00
_cell.angle_beta   90.00
_cell.angle_gamma   90.00
#
_symmetry.space_group_name_H-M   'P 1'
#
loop_
_entity.id
_entity.type
_entity.pdbx_description
1 polymer ?
#
loop_
_entity_poly.entity_id
_entity_poly.type
_entity_poly.pdbx_seq_one_letter_code
_entity_poly.pdbx_strand_id
1 'polypeptide(L)'
;MKEEEILNLYSTKSPLYYIAWDKVDDLKSKFPNLDINEQIDYYITPLDCAIKYGSELCFNYLKNLGAQYTDNSEEYAVQGGNKNVFMQMIDEGKSFDNMVNMALDYRHFEIADYLKTNFEQTPNSIAESMHFGNYDIVSYLLNNGEDINKIYNLILFKFIIVL
;
A
#
# COMPACT_ATOMS: atom_id res chain seq x y z
N MET A 1 16.07 -0.94 -26.59
CA MET A 1 15.48 -0.67 -25.27
C MET A 1 16.45 0.24 -24.54
N LYS A 2 16.02 1.45 -24.21
CA LYS A 2 16.87 2.42 -23.50
C LYS A 2 16.83 2.11 -22.00
N GLU A 3 17.89 2.41 -21.27
CA GLU A 3 17.99 2.15 -19.82
C GLU A 3 16.81 2.76 -19.03
N GLU A 4 16.35 3.94 -19.46
CA GLU A 4 15.15 4.61 -18.92
C GLU A 4 13.87 3.78 -19.06
N GLU A 5 13.73 2.94 -20.08
CA GLU A 5 12.55 2.06 -20.24
C GLU A 5 12.59 0.86 -19.28
N ILE A 6 13.77 0.52 -18.74
CA ILE A 6 13.97 -0.59 -17.81
C ILE A 6 13.78 -0.12 -16.36
N LEU A 7 14.16 1.12 -16.05
CA LEU A 7 14.11 1.67 -14.69
C LEU A 7 12.73 2.20 -14.29
N ASN A 8 11.89 2.58 -15.26
CA ASN A 8 10.60 3.21 -14.96
C ASN A 8 9.50 2.17 -14.75
N LEU A 9 8.73 2.35 -13.65
CA LEU A 9 7.54 1.54 -13.34
C LEU A 9 6.49 1.57 -14.47
N TYR A 10 6.35 2.72 -15.12
CA TYR A 10 5.43 2.94 -16.24
C TYR A 10 6.15 3.63 -17.39
N SER A 11 5.66 3.43 -18.61
CA SER A 11 6.11 4.18 -19.77
C SER A 11 5.96 5.69 -19.54
N THR A 12 6.96 6.50 -19.93
CA THR A 12 6.91 7.97 -19.85
C THR A 12 5.83 8.60 -20.74
N LYS A 13 5.19 7.79 -21.60
CA LYS A 13 4.02 8.15 -22.40
C LYS A 13 2.68 7.91 -21.70
N SER A 14 2.69 7.20 -20.57
CA SER A 14 1.50 6.95 -19.75
C SER A 14 1.37 8.03 -18.67
N PRO A 15 0.14 8.50 -18.35
CA PRO A 15 -0.10 9.37 -17.21
C PRO A 15 0.31 8.70 -15.88
N LEU A 16 0.27 7.36 -15.79
CA LEU A 16 0.66 6.61 -14.58
C LEU A 16 2.13 6.85 -14.20
N TYR A 17 3.01 7.12 -15.18
CA TYR A 17 4.40 7.50 -14.89
C TYR A 17 4.45 8.81 -14.08
N TYR A 18 3.73 9.83 -14.53
CA TYR A 18 3.76 11.13 -13.87
C TYR A 18 3.08 11.06 -12.50
N ILE A 19 2.04 10.25 -12.38
CA ILE A 19 1.36 10.01 -11.10
C ILE A 19 2.32 9.31 -10.12
N ALA A 20 2.89 8.17 -10.47
CA ALA A 20 3.75 7.37 -9.59
C ALA A 20 5.01 8.13 -9.12
N TRP A 21 5.48 9.09 -9.92
CA TRP A 21 6.62 9.96 -9.57
C TRP A 21 6.19 11.31 -8.97
N ASP A 22 4.91 11.49 -8.63
CA ASP A 22 4.28 12.68 -8.06
C ASP A 22 4.52 13.99 -8.84
N LYS A 23 4.62 13.90 -10.18
CA LYS A 23 4.88 15.01 -11.10
C LYS A 23 3.60 15.69 -11.57
N VAL A 24 2.86 16.30 -10.64
CA VAL A 24 1.51 16.84 -10.88
C VAL A 24 1.44 17.90 -12.00
N ASP A 25 2.45 18.76 -12.13
CA ASP A 25 2.43 19.82 -13.15
C ASP A 25 2.69 19.27 -14.57
N ASP A 26 3.57 18.27 -14.68
CA ASP A 26 3.78 17.55 -15.94
C ASP A 26 2.54 16.75 -16.35
N LEU A 27 1.86 16.13 -15.37
CA LEU A 27 0.61 15.40 -15.58
C LEU A 27 -0.45 16.33 -16.19
N LYS A 28 -0.69 17.50 -15.57
CA LYS A 28 -1.63 18.52 -16.04
C LYS A 28 -1.30 19.00 -17.45
N SER A 29 -0.02 19.26 -17.72
CA SER A 29 0.44 19.79 -19.00
C SER A 29 0.30 18.77 -20.14
N LYS A 30 0.65 17.51 -19.89
CA LYS A 30 0.69 16.46 -20.92
C LYS A 30 -0.62 15.72 -21.11
N PHE A 31 -1.45 15.65 -20.08
CA PHE A 31 -2.75 14.94 -20.10
C PHE A 31 -3.88 15.85 -19.60
N PRO A 32 -4.16 16.98 -20.29
CA PRO A 32 -5.19 17.93 -19.85
C PRO A 32 -6.61 17.35 -19.88
N ASN A 33 -6.84 16.30 -20.67
CA ASN A 33 -8.13 15.62 -20.81
C ASN A 33 -8.09 14.19 -20.24
N LEU A 34 -7.27 13.96 -19.21
CA LEU A 34 -7.20 12.65 -18.54
C LEU A 34 -8.59 12.28 -18.00
N ASP A 35 -9.10 11.10 -18.39
CA ASP A 35 -10.23 10.51 -17.69
C ASP A 35 -9.75 10.02 -16.32
N ILE A 36 -10.26 10.63 -15.26
CA ILE A 36 -9.82 10.39 -13.88
C ILE A 36 -10.43 9.14 -13.26
N ASN A 37 -11.50 8.60 -13.85
CA ASN A 37 -12.22 7.42 -13.32
C ASN A 37 -12.01 6.18 -14.20
N GLU A 38 -11.52 6.34 -15.43
CA GLU A 38 -11.16 5.20 -16.28
C GLU A 38 -9.90 4.49 -15.75
N GLN A 39 -9.95 3.15 -15.76
CA GLN A 39 -8.78 2.34 -15.46
C GLN A 39 -7.79 2.40 -16.63
N ILE A 40 -6.53 2.68 -16.31
CA ILE A 40 -5.45 2.71 -17.28
C ILE A 40 -4.80 1.33 -17.34
N ASP A 41 -4.54 0.87 -18.55
CA ASP A 41 -4.05 -0.48 -18.85
C ASP A 41 -4.92 -1.60 -18.24
N TYR A 42 -6.23 -1.32 -18.06
CA TYR A 42 -7.24 -2.22 -17.46
C TYR A 42 -6.90 -2.69 -16.03
N TYR A 43 -6.07 -1.95 -15.30
CA TYR A 43 -5.55 -2.40 -14.01
C TYR A 43 -5.78 -1.43 -12.86
N ILE A 44 -5.63 -0.12 -13.08
CA ILE A 44 -5.62 0.86 -11.99
C ILE A 44 -6.19 2.21 -12.41
N THR A 45 -6.96 2.86 -11.54
CA THR A 45 -7.40 4.24 -11.76
C THR A 45 -6.24 5.21 -11.51
N PRO A 46 -6.27 6.43 -12.09
CA PRO A 46 -5.31 7.48 -11.74
C PRO A 46 -5.19 7.72 -10.24
N LEU A 47 -6.34 7.75 -9.52
CA LEU A 47 -6.34 7.99 -8.08
C LEU A 47 -5.70 6.83 -7.32
N ASP A 48 -6.03 5.59 -7.64
CA ASP A 48 -5.42 4.42 -7.01
C ASP A 48 -3.91 4.35 -7.25
N CYS A 49 -3.45 4.78 -8.44
CA CYS A 49 -2.03 4.89 -8.71
C CYS A 49 -1.36 5.91 -7.78
N ALA A 50 -1.97 7.09 -7.60
CA ALA A 50 -1.46 8.10 -6.69
C ALA A 50 -1.42 7.59 -5.24
N ILE A 51 -2.45 6.86 -4.81
CA ILE A 51 -2.53 6.27 -3.47
C ILE A 51 -1.43 5.21 -3.29
N LYS A 52 -1.31 4.26 -4.23
CA LYS A 52 -0.37 3.13 -4.18
C LYS A 52 1.10 3.55 -4.08
N TYR A 53 1.46 4.67 -4.72
CA TYR A 53 2.83 5.19 -4.70
C TYR A 53 3.01 6.36 -3.73
N GLY A 54 2.00 6.68 -2.91
CA GLY A 54 2.08 7.75 -1.93
C GLY A 54 2.27 9.15 -2.54
N SER A 55 1.81 9.34 -3.77
CA SER A 55 1.97 10.54 -4.59
C SER A 55 0.96 11.62 -4.18
N GLU A 56 1.27 12.32 -3.10
CA GLU A 56 0.35 13.23 -2.41
C GLU A 56 -0.14 14.41 -3.27
N LEU A 57 0.73 14.99 -4.11
CA LEU A 57 0.34 16.11 -4.97
C LEU A 57 -0.65 15.66 -6.04
N CYS A 58 -0.37 14.53 -6.69
CA CYS A 58 -1.25 13.91 -7.66
C CYS A 58 -2.56 13.44 -7.03
N PHE A 59 -2.52 12.84 -5.83
CA PHE A 59 -3.69 12.44 -5.07
C PHE A 59 -4.62 13.62 -4.81
N ASN A 60 -4.09 14.71 -4.26
CA ASN A 60 -4.86 15.92 -3.98
C ASN A 60 -5.47 16.53 -5.26
N TYR A 61 -4.69 16.58 -6.33
CA TYR A 61 -5.18 17.06 -7.63
C TYR A 61 -6.34 16.21 -8.16
N LEU A 62 -6.20 14.88 -8.16
CA LEU A 62 -7.22 13.96 -8.67
C LEU A 62 -8.48 13.97 -7.81
N LYS A 63 -8.35 14.02 -6.47
CA LYS A 63 -9.49 14.20 -5.55
C LYS A 63 -10.24 15.51 -5.80
N ASN A 64 -9.53 16.60 -6.04
CA ASN A 64 -10.13 17.90 -6.37
C ASN A 64 -10.89 17.89 -7.72
N LEU A 65 -10.52 16.99 -8.64
CA LEU A 65 -11.28 16.77 -9.88
C LEU A 65 -12.50 15.85 -9.68
N GLY A 66 -12.68 15.28 -8.50
CA GLY A 66 -13.81 14.40 -8.17
C GLY A 66 -13.55 12.92 -8.38
N ALA A 67 -12.28 12.49 -8.46
CA ALA A 67 -11.94 11.07 -8.55
C ALA A 67 -12.44 10.32 -7.30
N GLN A 68 -12.97 9.11 -7.52
CA GLN A 68 -13.55 8.28 -6.47
C GLN A 68 -12.61 7.14 -6.07
N TYR A 69 -12.66 6.75 -4.80
CA TYR A 69 -11.99 5.53 -4.35
C TYR A 69 -12.60 4.29 -4.99
N THR A 70 -11.77 3.29 -5.21
CA THR A 70 -12.19 1.94 -5.60
C THR A 70 -12.13 1.00 -4.40
N ASP A 71 -12.53 -0.26 -4.59
CA ASP A 71 -12.50 -1.29 -3.55
C ASP A 71 -11.07 -1.67 -3.12
N ASN A 72 -10.04 -1.28 -3.90
CA ASN A 72 -8.64 -1.57 -3.59
C ASN A 72 -7.89 -0.36 -2.99
N SER A 73 -8.53 0.82 -2.91
CA SER A 73 -7.85 2.05 -2.51
C SER A 73 -7.23 1.94 -1.12
N GLU A 74 -7.92 1.31 -0.17
CA GLU A 74 -7.48 1.15 1.21
C GLU A 74 -6.21 0.29 1.31
N GLU A 75 -6.16 -0.84 0.59
CA GLU A 75 -4.95 -1.65 0.51
C GLU A 75 -3.79 -0.85 -0.11
N TYR A 76 -4.05 -0.11 -1.18
CA TYR A 76 -3.05 0.72 -1.82
C TYR A 76 -2.51 1.82 -0.90
N ALA A 77 -3.34 2.40 -0.03
CA ALA A 77 -2.87 3.44 0.89
C ALA A 77 -1.92 2.88 1.93
N VAL A 78 -2.21 1.66 2.42
CA VAL A 78 -1.32 0.95 3.34
C VAL A 78 -0.01 0.56 2.64
N GLN A 79 -0.05 0.08 1.39
CA GLN A 79 1.15 -0.23 0.61
C GLN A 79 1.99 1.02 0.30
N GLY A 80 1.34 2.13 -0.03
CA GLY A 80 2.00 3.37 -0.43
C GLY A 80 2.66 4.11 0.72
N GLY A 81 2.19 3.90 1.96
CA GLY A 81 2.86 4.40 3.16
C GLY A 81 2.82 5.91 3.37
N ASN A 82 2.15 6.66 2.49
CA ASN A 82 2.00 8.09 2.68
C ASN A 82 0.95 8.36 3.75
N LYS A 83 1.43 8.80 4.92
CA LYS A 83 0.60 9.08 6.09
C LYS A 83 -0.48 10.12 5.84
N ASN A 84 -0.21 11.16 5.05
CA ASN A 84 -1.20 12.21 4.78
C ASN A 84 -2.37 11.65 3.95
N VAL A 85 -2.07 10.88 2.91
CA VAL A 85 -3.08 10.19 2.09
C VAL A 85 -3.89 9.21 2.94
N PHE A 86 -3.19 8.38 3.74
CA PHE A 86 -3.82 7.41 4.63
C PHE A 86 -4.76 8.07 5.65
N MET A 87 -4.31 9.13 6.34
CA MET A 87 -5.12 9.84 7.32
C MET A 87 -6.31 10.55 6.67
N GLN A 88 -6.13 11.14 5.49
CA GLN A 88 -7.25 11.75 4.77
C GLN A 88 -8.32 10.71 4.40
N MET A 89 -7.92 9.50 3.99
CA MET A 89 -8.89 8.43 3.70
C MET A 89 -9.69 8.00 4.94
N ILE A 90 -9.06 7.98 6.12
CA ILE A 90 -9.74 7.74 7.39
C ILE A 90 -10.75 8.86 7.68
N ASP A 91 -10.34 10.13 7.53
CA ASP A 91 -11.21 11.29 7.74
C ASP A 91 -12.42 11.30 6.77
N GLU A 92 -12.24 10.77 5.57
CA GLU A 92 -13.30 10.55 4.56
C GLU A 92 -14.13 9.28 4.80
N GLY A 93 -13.90 8.57 5.91
CA GLY A 93 -14.72 7.45 6.38
C GLY A 93 -14.34 6.08 5.84
N LYS A 94 -13.15 5.90 5.25
CA LYS A 94 -12.65 4.57 4.88
C LYS A 94 -12.21 3.76 6.09
N SER A 95 -12.43 2.45 6.05
CA SER A 95 -11.98 1.51 7.09
C SER A 95 -10.77 0.71 6.62
N PHE A 96 -9.86 0.39 7.54
CA PHE A 96 -8.60 -0.28 7.25
C PHE A 96 -8.46 -1.60 8.01
N ASP A 97 -9.54 -2.37 8.09
CA ASP A 97 -9.61 -3.61 8.86
C ASP A 97 -8.64 -4.68 8.34
N ASN A 98 -7.96 -5.37 9.27
CA ASN A 98 -7.03 -6.47 8.99
C ASN A 98 -5.81 -6.10 8.12
N MET A 99 -5.34 -4.85 8.18
CA MET A 99 -4.22 -4.37 7.35
C MET A 99 -2.89 -4.18 8.11
N VAL A 100 -2.84 -4.43 9.42
CA VAL A 100 -1.60 -4.23 10.22
C VAL A 100 -0.40 -5.01 9.68
N ASN A 101 -0.60 -6.26 9.26
CA ASN A 101 0.48 -7.06 8.68
C ASN A 101 0.92 -6.54 7.31
N MET A 102 0.00 -6.01 6.50
CA MET A 102 0.34 -5.37 5.23
C MET A 102 1.21 -4.13 5.46
N ALA A 103 0.89 -3.31 6.46
CA ALA A 103 1.73 -2.17 6.82
C ALA A 103 3.15 -2.61 7.23
N LEU A 104 3.27 -3.70 8.00
CA LEU A 104 4.57 -4.25 8.41
C LEU A 104 5.37 -4.85 7.24
N ASP A 105 4.71 -5.57 6.34
CA ASP A 105 5.33 -6.15 5.15
C ASP A 105 5.93 -5.08 4.24
N TYR A 106 5.29 -3.91 4.16
CA TYR A 106 5.78 -2.73 3.44
C TYR A 106 6.66 -1.79 4.28
N ARG A 107 6.97 -2.16 5.55
CA ARG A 107 7.82 -1.40 6.49
C ARG A 107 7.27 -0.03 6.89
N HIS A 108 5.96 0.19 6.76
CA HIS A 108 5.29 1.42 7.17
C HIS A 108 4.88 1.35 8.64
N PHE A 109 5.89 1.32 9.51
CA PHE A 109 5.71 1.08 10.95
C PHE A 109 4.78 2.11 11.63
N GLU A 110 4.79 3.38 11.22
CA GLU A 110 3.86 4.38 11.76
C GLU A 110 2.39 4.07 11.43
N ILE A 111 2.12 3.54 10.23
CA ILE A 111 0.76 3.10 9.86
C ILE A 111 0.42 1.84 10.65
N ALA A 112 1.36 0.90 10.81
CA ALA A 112 1.15 -0.30 11.63
C ALA A 112 0.80 0.06 13.09
N ASP A 113 1.54 1.00 13.69
CA ASP A 113 1.27 1.52 15.04
C ASP A 113 -0.12 2.16 15.14
N TYR A 114 -0.50 2.93 14.11
CA TYR A 114 -1.83 3.54 14.04
C TYR A 114 -2.92 2.47 13.99
N LEU A 115 -2.79 1.46 13.12
CA LEU A 115 -3.76 0.37 12.98
C LEU A 115 -3.88 -0.45 14.27
N LYS A 116 -2.76 -0.76 14.92
CA LYS A 116 -2.74 -1.47 16.21
C LYS A 116 -3.45 -0.68 17.31
N THR A 117 -3.22 0.63 17.37
CA THR A 117 -3.73 1.47 18.47
C THR A 117 -5.18 1.90 18.27
N ASN A 118 -5.57 2.26 17.04
CA ASN A 118 -6.88 2.87 16.76
C ASN A 118 -7.91 1.86 16.21
N PHE A 119 -7.45 0.75 15.63
CA PHE A 119 -8.31 -0.32 15.12
C PHE A 119 -8.13 -1.64 15.89
N GLU A 120 -7.40 -1.63 17.01
CA GLU A 120 -7.15 -2.78 17.89
C GLU A 120 -6.59 -4.02 17.15
N GLN A 121 -5.86 -3.80 16.05
CA GLN A 121 -5.35 -4.88 15.22
C GLN A 121 -4.09 -5.50 15.82
N THR A 122 -4.00 -6.83 15.78
CA THR A 122 -2.82 -7.56 16.27
C THR A 122 -1.96 -8.06 15.11
N PRO A 123 -0.65 -7.81 15.11
CA PRO A 123 0.24 -8.36 14.09
C PRO A 123 0.42 -9.87 14.24
N ASN A 124 0.99 -10.46 13.20
CA ASN A 124 1.51 -11.82 13.20
C ASN A 124 2.58 -12.01 14.29
N SER A 125 2.79 -13.26 14.72
CA SER A 125 3.74 -13.52 15.80
C SER A 125 5.18 -13.29 15.36
N ILE A 126 6.06 -13.00 16.32
CA ILE A 126 7.51 -12.94 16.09
C ILE A 126 8.02 -14.23 15.44
N ALA A 127 7.52 -15.39 15.88
CA ALA A 127 7.89 -16.70 15.34
C ALA A 127 7.51 -16.84 13.84
N GLU A 128 6.38 -16.29 13.41
CA GLU A 128 5.97 -16.26 12.01
C GLU A 128 6.89 -15.36 11.18
N SER A 129 7.16 -14.14 11.65
CA SER A 129 8.09 -13.24 10.96
C SER A 129 9.51 -13.82 10.86
N MET A 130 9.98 -14.51 11.91
CA MET A 130 11.26 -15.23 11.87
C MET A 130 11.24 -16.37 10.85
N HIS A 131 10.15 -17.13 10.76
CA HIS A 131 10.02 -18.24 9.80
C HIS A 131 10.19 -17.77 8.35
N PHE A 132 9.64 -16.61 8.00
CA PHE A 132 9.78 -16.01 6.66
C PHE A 132 11.05 -15.15 6.48
N GLY A 133 11.91 -15.05 7.49
CA GLY A 133 13.15 -14.26 7.42
C GLY A 133 12.92 -12.74 7.43
N ASN A 134 11.78 -12.27 7.93
CA ASN A 134 11.43 -10.85 7.99
C ASN A 134 12.07 -10.17 9.21
N TYR A 135 13.40 -10.10 9.24
CA TYR A 135 14.17 -9.66 10.42
C TYR A 135 13.90 -8.21 10.85
N ASP A 136 13.60 -7.30 9.91
CA ASP A 136 13.21 -5.93 10.27
C ASP A 136 11.90 -5.90 11.05
N ILE A 137 10.92 -6.71 10.62
CA ILE A 137 9.64 -6.86 11.31
C ILE A 137 9.87 -7.49 12.67
N VAL A 138 10.70 -8.54 12.77
CA VAL A 138 11.08 -9.15 14.06
C VAL A 138 11.68 -8.12 15.01
N SER A 139 12.62 -7.30 14.54
CA SER A 139 13.23 -6.24 15.33
C SER A 139 12.19 -5.23 15.81
N TYR A 140 11.29 -4.79 14.92
CA TYR A 140 10.18 -3.90 15.27
C TYR A 140 9.24 -4.53 16.32
N LEU A 141 8.80 -5.77 16.14
CA LEU A 141 7.88 -6.45 17.06
C LEU A 141 8.51 -6.65 18.45
N LEU A 142 9.78 -7.03 18.51
CA LEU A 142 10.52 -7.16 19.78
C LEU A 142 10.63 -5.84 20.53
N ASN A 143 10.96 -4.75 19.82
CA ASN A 143 11.05 -3.42 20.43
C ASN A 143 9.69 -2.90 20.91
N ASN A 144 8.59 -3.37 20.31
CA ASN A 144 7.23 -3.01 20.68
C ASN A 144 6.57 -3.99 21.67
N GLY A 145 7.35 -4.89 22.27
CA GLY A 145 6.92 -5.74 23.38
C GLY A 145 5.99 -6.89 22.99
N GLU A 146 5.99 -7.29 21.73
CA GLU A 146 5.23 -8.47 21.29
C GLU A 146 5.76 -9.75 21.96
N ASP A 147 4.86 -10.69 22.26
CA ASP A 147 5.23 -11.91 22.96
C ASP A 147 6.07 -12.85 22.08
N ILE A 148 7.36 -12.95 22.41
CA ILE A 148 8.32 -13.85 21.76
C ILE A 148 7.93 -15.34 21.88
N ASN A 149 7.10 -15.71 22.86
CA ASN A 149 6.65 -17.08 23.06
C ASN A 149 5.37 -17.41 22.27
N LYS A 150 4.76 -16.45 21.57
CA LYS A 150 3.57 -16.69 20.75
C LYS A 150 3.92 -17.65 19.60
N ILE A 151 3.42 -18.88 19.73
CA ILE A 151 3.72 -19.98 18.81
C ILE A 151 3.13 -19.69 17.43
N TYR A 152 3.94 -19.86 16.39
CA TYR A 152 3.47 -19.96 15.01
C TYR A 152 3.28 -21.43 14.63
N ASN A 153 2.02 -21.86 14.53
CA ASN A 153 1.68 -23.23 14.12
C ASN A 153 1.57 -23.29 12.59
N LEU A 154 2.67 -23.61 11.91
CA LEU A 154 2.74 -23.73 10.45
C LEU A 154 1.92 -24.90 9.88
N ILE A 155 1.17 -25.68 10.68
CA ILE A 155 0.66 -27.02 10.31
C ILE A 155 -0.02 -27.02 8.93
N LEU A 156 0.78 -27.40 7.94
CA LEU A 156 0.39 -27.73 6.59
C LEU A 156 -0.21 -29.14 6.65
N PHE A 157 -1.50 -29.26 6.36
CA PHE A 157 -2.15 -30.49 5.92
C PHE A 157 -1.49 -31.00 4.61
N LYS A 158 -0.27 -31.50 4.70
CA LYS A 158 0.41 -32.24 3.63
C LYS A 158 0.80 -33.61 4.15
N PHE A 159 -0.17 -34.46 4.46
CA PHE A 159 -0.16 -35.94 4.31
C PHE A 159 -1.48 -36.55 4.79
N ILE A 160 -2.62 -36.07 4.27
CA ILE A 160 -3.82 -36.91 4.14
C ILE A 160 -4.22 -36.92 2.66
N ILE A 161 -3.31 -37.44 1.83
CA ILE A 161 -3.70 -38.08 0.58
C ILE A 161 -3.30 -39.54 0.73
N VAL A 162 -4.26 -40.30 1.27
CA VAL A 162 -4.66 -41.66 0.88
C VAL A 162 -3.74 -42.34 -0.14
N LEU A 163 -3.03 -43.39 0.29
CA LEU A 163 -3.21 -44.75 -0.22
C LEU A 163 -2.70 -45.77 0.81
#